data_AF-A0A836HLU8-F1
#
_entry.id   AF-A0A836HLU8-F1
#
_cell.length_a   1.000
_cell.length_b   1.000
_cell.length_c   1.000
_cell.angle_alpha   90.00
_cell.angle_beta   90.00
_cell.angle_gamma   90.00
#
_symmetry.space_group_name_H-M   'P 1'
#
loop_
_entity.id
_entity.type
_entity.pdbx_description
1 polymer ?
#
loop_
_entity_poly.entity_id
_entity_poly.type
_entity_poly.pdbx_seq_one_letter_code
_entity_poly.pdbx_strand_id
1 'polypeptide(L)'
;MSEQLAFHDVSNEAIQHMQASEALQKHLENAQLAHRVCVAKALKANEPPVEKCALTWGEVVMRYNQWSEYRPAFHDSDAQHKYSKYWTKKRLAADDSSAYK
;
A
#
# COMPACT_ATOMS: atom_id res chain seq x y z
N MET A 1 -24.31 -6.51 -12.43
CA MET A 1 -23.02 -6.93 -13.01
C MET A 1 -22.10 -7.25 -11.86
N SER A 2 -21.79 -8.53 -11.63
CA SER A 2 -20.84 -8.92 -10.59
C SER A 2 -19.44 -8.70 -11.14
N GLU A 3 -18.82 -7.58 -10.82
CA GLU A 3 -17.38 -7.40 -11.08
C GLU A 3 -16.66 -8.57 -10.40
N GLN A 4 -16.00 -9.41 -11.19
CA GLN A 4 -15.21 -10.50 -10.67
C GLN A 4 -14.07 -9.88 -9.86
N LEU A 5 -14.12 -10.07 -8.55
CA LEU A 5 -13.04 -9.74 -7.62
C LEU A 5 -11.83 -10.62 -7.97
N ALA A 6 -11.02 -10.16 -8.92
CA ALA A 6 -9.83 -10.85 -9.39
C ALA A 6 -8.58 -10.27 -8.73
N PHE A 7 -7.74 -11.13 -8.18
CA PHE A 7 -6.43 -10.75 -7.69
C PHE A 7 -5.47 -10.53 -8.86
N HIS A 8 -4.63 -9.51 -8.76
CA HIS A 8 -3.50 -9.32 -9.66
C HIS A 8 -2.50 -10.45 -9.51
N ASP A 9 -1.91 -10.89 -10.62
CA ASP A 9 -0.75 -11.77 -10.58
C ASP A 9 0.47 -10.97 -10.10
N VAL A 10 1.01 -11.38 -8.96
CA VAL A 10 2.19 -10.81 -8.31
C VAL A 10 3.26 -11.88 -8.07
N SER A 11 3.26 -12.94 -8.89
CA SER A 11 4.34 -13.93 -8.96
C SER A 11 5.66 -13.27 -9.37
N ASN A 12 6.78 -13.92 -9.05
CA ASN A 12 8.12 -13.40 -9.38
C ASN A 12 8.28 -13.17 -10.89
N GLU A 13 7.70 -14.07 -11.69
CA GLU A 13 7.69 -14.01 -13.15
C GLU A 13 6.89 -12.79 -13.65
N ALA A 14 5.73 -12.52 -13.04
CA ALA A 14 4.91 -11.36 -13.39
C ALA A 14 5.60 -10.04 -13.01
N ILE A 15 6.12 -9.94 -11.78
CA ILE A 15 6.70 -8.68 -11.27
C ILE A 15 8.05 -8.35 -11.88
N GLN A 16 8.81 -9.33 -12.39
CA GLN A 16 10.13 -9.10 -12.99
C GLN A 16 10.09 -8.10 -14.16
N HIS A 17 8.96 -8.01 -14.85
CA HIS A 17 8.75 -7.12 -15.99
C HIS A 17 8.01 -5.82 -15.64
N MET A 18 7.66 -5.61 -14.36
CA MET A 18 6.91 -4.44 -13.90
C MET A 18 7.84 -3.39 -13.32
N GLN A 19 7.41 -2.12 -13.39
CA GLN A 19 8.05 -1.09 -12.57
C GLN A 19 7.79 -1.38 -11.09
N ALA A 20 8.78 -1.12 -10.22
CA ALA A 20 8.63 -1.39 -8.79
C ALA A 20 7.42 -0.64 -8.17
N SER A 21 7.12 0.58 -8.61
CA SER A 21 5.91 1.31 -8.21
C SER A 21 4.62 0.56 -8.56
N GLU A 22 4.56 -0.01 -9.76
CA GLU A 22 3.42 -0.77 -10.25
C GLU A 22 3.26 -2.10 -9.50
N ALA A 23 4.37 -2.81 -9.27
CA ALA A 23 4.36 -4.04 -8.47
C ALA A 23 3.87 -3.78 -7.04
N LEU A 24 4.38 -2.72 -6.38
CA LEU A 24 3.94 -2.31 -5.05
C LEU A 24 2.46 -1.94 -5.00
N GLN A 25 1.97 -1.25 -6.03
CA GLN A 25 0.56 -0.91 -6.15
C GLN A 25 -0.31 -2.18 -6.26
N LYS A 26 0.06 -3.12 -7.14
CA LYS A 26 -0.68 -4.39 -7.30
C LYS A 26 -0.68 -5.24 -6.03
N HIS A 27 0.42 -5.27 -5.28
CA HIS A 27 0.46 -5.93 -3.97
C HIS A 27 -0.51 -5.28 -2.97
N LEU A 28 -0.58 -3.94 -2.94
CA LEU A 28 -1.51 -3.22 -2.08
C LEU A 28 -2.97 -3.47 -2.48
N GLU A 29 -3.29 -3.44 -3.78
CA GLU A 29 -4.62 -3.71 -4.31
C GLU A 29 -5.09 -5.14 -3.96
N ASN A 30 -4.19 -6.13 -4.08
CA ASN A 30 -4.45 -7.50 -3.64
C ASN A 30 -4.73 -7.60 -2.13
N ALA A 31 -3.93 -6.93 -1.30
CA ALA A 31 -4.14 -6.92 0.15
C ALA A 31 -5.49 -6.29 0.52
N GLN A 32 -5.83 -5.15 -0.12
CA GLN A 32 -7.12 -4.48 0.07
C GLN A 32 -8.29 -5.37 -0.33
N LEU A 33 -8.15 -6.07 -1.46
CA LEU A 33 -9.15 -7.02 -1.94
C LEU A 33 -9.34 -8.18 -0.96
N ALA A 34 -8.26 -8.78 -0.48
CA ALA A 34 -8.29 -9.85 0.51
C ALA A 34 -8.99 -9.40 1.80
N HIS A 35 -8.71 -8.18 2.27
CA HIS A 35 -9.37 -7.62 3.43
C HIS A 35 -10.88 -7.40 3.21
N ARG A 36 -11.27 -6.80 2.07
CA ARG A 36 -12.70 -6.61 1.72
C ARG A 36 -13.45 -7.95 1.67
N VAL A 37 -12.85 -8.98 1.07
CA VAL A 37 -13.41 -10.33 1.02
C VAL A 37 -13.53 -10.93 2.42
N CYS A 38 -12.54 -10.75 3.28
CA CYS A 38 -12.60 -11.20 4.68
C CYS A 38 -13.76 -10.52 5.43
N VAL A 39 -13.86 -9.20 5.35
CA VAL A 39 -14.89 -8.42 6.04
C VAL A 39 -16.28 -8.83 5.55
N ALA A 40 -16.47 -8.98 4.23
CA ALA A 40 -17.73 -9.44 3.67
C ALA A 40 -18.13 -10.84 4.18
N LYS A 41 -17.17 -11.76 4.32
CA LYS A 41 -17.40 -13.09 4.88
C LYS A 41 -17.75 -13.03 6.38
N ALA A 42 -17.03 -12.25 7.17
CA ALA A 42 -17.27 -12.08 8.60
C ALA A 42 -18.67 -11.48 8.86
N LEU A 43 -19.04 -10.43 8.11
CA LEU A 43 -20.36 -9.82 8.18
C LEU A 43 -21.47 -10.80 7.79
N LYS A 44 -21.26 -11.60 6.73
CA LYS A 44 -22.22 -12.64 6.33
C LYS A 44 -22.37 -13.74 7.38
N ALA A 45 -21.30 -14.05 8.12
CA ALA A 45 -21.30 -15.02 9.21
C ALA A 45 -21.73 -14.42 10.57
N ASN A 46 -22.06 -13.12 10.62
CA ASN A 46 -22.38 -12.39 11.85
C ASN A 46 -21.27 -12.47 12.91
N GLU A 47 -20.01 -12.52 12.48
CA GLU A 47 -18.83 -12.52 13.33
C GLU A 47 -18.21 -11.11 13.41
N PRO A 48 -17.51 -10.75 14.51
CA PRO A 48 -16.86 -9.45 14.65
C PRO A 48 -15.74 -9.27 13.60
N PRO A 49 -15.88 -8.34 12.63
CA PRO A 49 -14.92 -8.22 11.52
C PRO A 49 -13.53 -7.75 11.99
N VAL A 50 -13.48 -6.93 13.03
CA VAL A 50 -12.23 -6.40 13.59
C VAL A 50 -11.33 -7.54 14.08
N GLU A 51 -11.89 -8.52 14.79
CA GLU A 51 -11.13 -9.66 15.31
C GLU A 51 -10.81 -10.66 14.19
N LYS A 52 -11.79 -10.97 13.35
CA LYS A 52 -11.65 -11.99 12.29
C LYS A 52 -10.73 -11.56 11.15
N CYS A 53 -10.68 -10.27 10.84
CA CYS A 53 -9.93 -9.73 9.71
C CYS A 53 -8.71 -8.89 10.12
N ALA A 54 -8.28 -8.97 11.38
CA ALA A 54 -7.08 -8.28 11.87
C ALA A 54 -5.82 -8.64 11.05
N LEU A 55 -5.66 -9.90 10.66
CA LEU A 55 -4.51 -10.35 9.87
C LEU A 55 -4.49 -9.73 8.47
N THR A 56 -5.63 -9.72 7.78
CA THR A 56 -5.71 -9.11 6.43
C THR A 56 -5.59 -7.59 6.50
N TRP A 57 -6.04 -6.97 7.60
CA TRP A 57 -5.78 -5.55 7.86
C TRP A 57 -4.29 -5.27 8.08
N GLY A 58 -3.59 -6.09 8.86
CA GLY A 58 -2.14 -5.99 9.05
C GLY A 58 -1.37 -6.05 7.73
N GLU A 59 -1.77 -6.94 6.82
CA GLU A 59 -1.18 -7.00 5.48
C GLU A 59 -1.43 -5.72 4.67
N VAL A 60 -2.65 -5.16 4.71
CA VAL A 60 -2.96 -3.88 4.05
C VAL A 60 -2.04 -2.77 4.56
N VAL A 61 -1.87 -2.64 5.88
CA VAL A 61 -1.00 -1.62 6.48
C VAL A 61 0.45 -1.82 6.05
N MET A 62 0.94 -3.06 6.06
CA MET A 62 2.31 -3.36 5.63
C MET A 62 2.55 -2.97 4.16
N ARG A 63 1.64 -3.37 3.25
CA ARG A 63 1.76 -3.04 1.82
C ARG A 63 1.59 -1.56 1.56
N TYR A 64 0.71 -0.90 2.31
CA TYR A 64 0.54 0.54 2.22
C TYR A 64 1.84 1.27 2.58
N ASN A 65 2.51 0.86 3.66
CA ASN A 65 3.80 1.44 4.05
C ASN A 65 4.87 1.21 2.97
N GLN A 66 4.96 0.00 2.41
CA GLN A 66 5.91 -0.28 1.33
C GLN A 66 5.66 0.61 0.09
N TRP A 67 4.41 0.77 -0.31
CA TRP A 67 4.02 1.63 -1.45
C TRP A 67 4.21 3.11 -1.15
N SER A 68 3.81 3.57 0.04
CA SER A 68 3.84 4.98 0.43
C SER A 68 5.24 5.49 0.76
N GLU A 69 6.15 4.61 1.17
CA GLU A 69 7.58 4.93 1.38
C GLU A 69 8.38 4.85 0.09
N TYR A 70 7.96 4.05 -0.89
CA TYR A 70 8.66 3.94 -2.17
C TYR A 70 8.63 5.27 -2.92
N ARG A 71 9.81 5.71 -3.37
CA ARG A 71 9.99 6.87 -4.22
C ARG A 71 10.82 6.45 -5.42
N PRO A 72 10.29 6.52 -6.66
CA PRO A 72 11.11 6.28 -7.83
C PRO A 72 12.23 7.32 -7.89
N ALA A 73 13.40 6.91 -8.39
CA ALA A 73 14.52 7.83 -8.58
C ALA A 73 14.12 8.93 -9.57
N PHE A 74 14.56 10.16 -9.30
CA PHE A 74 14.44 11.22 -10.29
C PHE A 74 15.34 10.89 -11.48
N HIS A 75 14.88 11.23 -12.69
CA HIS A 75 15.71 11.11 -13.89
C HIS A 75 16.93 12.04 -13.86
N ASP A 76 16.84 13.15 -13.12
CA ASP A 76 17.88 14.15 -12.93
C ASP A 76 18.50 14.03 -11.52
N SER A 77 19.82 13.89 -11.47
CA SER A 77 20.60 13.83 -10.23
C SER A 77 20.49 15.11 -9.39
N ASP A 78 20.37 16.27 -10.03
CA ASP A 78 20.24 17.55 -9.31
C ASP A 78 18.88 17.64 -8.61
N ALA A 79 17.82 17.14 -9.27
CA ALA A 79 16.49 17.02 -8.69
C ALA A 79 16.49 16.03 -7.51
N GLN A 80 17.14 14.87 -7.65
CA GLN A 80 17.26 13.89 -6.56
C GLN A 80 17.99 14.48 -5.35
N HIS A 81 19.10 15.20 -5.57
CA HIS A 81 19.88 15.80 -4.49
C HIS A 81 19.09 16.90 -3.76
N LYS A 82 18.41 17.79 -4.52
CA LYS A 82 17.52 18.81 -3.94
C LYS A 82 16.41 18.16 -3.13
N TYR A 83 15.70 17.19 -3.70
CA TYR A 83 14.60 16.51 -3.02
C TYR A 83 15.07 15.83 -1.73
N SER A 84 16.15 15.05 -1.80
CA SER A 84 16.67 14.30 -0.63
C SER A 84 17.15 15.22 0.51
N LYS A 85 17.65 16.42 0.18
CA LYS A 85 18.04 17.43 1.16
C LYS A 85 16.83 18.09 1.84
N TYR A 86 15.76 18.35 1.08
CA TYR A 86 14.59 19.05 1.59
C TYR A 86 13.57 18.11 2.25
N TRP A 87 13.33 16.95 1.66
CA TRP A 87 12.31 15.99 2.08
C TRP A 87 12.93 14.89 2.94
N THR A 88 13.01 15.15 4.25
CA THR A 88 13.54 14.20 5.23
C THR A 88 12.42 13.63 6.10
N LYS A 89 12.58 12.42 6.64
CA LYS A 89 11.60 11.82 7.58
C LYS A 89 11.28 12.76 8.76
N LYS A 90 12.26 13.53 9.24
CA LYS A 90 12.07 14.54 10.30
C LYS A 90 11.13 15.67 9.87
N ARG A 91 11.23 16.12 8.62
CA ARG A 91 10.39 17.20 8.10
C ARG A 91 8.98 16.71 7.79
N LEU A 92 8.83 15.51 7.23
CA LEU A 92 7.53 14.86 7.06
C LEU A 92 6.81 14.73 8.41
N ALA A 93 7.50 14.25 9.44
CA ALA A 93 6.93 14.15 10.79
C ALA A 93 6.57 15.53 11.39
N ALA A 94 7.35 16.57 11.10
CA ALA A 94 7.04 17.93 11.53
C ALA A 94 5.80 18.47 10.83
N ASP A 95 5.67 18.27 9.51
CA ASP A 95 4.51 18.69 8.72
C ASP A 95 3.24 17.92 9.15
N ASP A 96 3.33 16.60 9.36
CA ASP A 96 2.23 15.76 9.86
C ASP A 96 1.78 16.16 11.27
N SER A 97 2.73 16.56 12.14
CA SER A 97 2.43 17.06 13.49
C SER A 97 1.84 18.48 13.48
N SER A 98 2.01 19.22 12.38
CA SER A 98 1.56 20.61 12.24
C SER A 98 0.10 20.74 11.79
N ALA A 99 -0.54 19.64 11.38
CA ALA A 99 -1.95 19.61 10.97
C ALA A 99 -2.97 19.90 12.11
N TYR A 100 -2.49 20.15 13.34
CA TYR A 100 -3.27 20.53 14.51
C TYR A 100 -2.87 21.90 15.10
N LYS A 101 -2.51 22.87 14.26
CA LYS A 101 -2.41 24.29 14.67
C LYS A 101 -3.28 25.19 13.82
#